data_AF-T1I259-F1
#
_entry.id   AF-T1I259-F1
#
_cell.length_a   1.000
_cell.length_b   1.000
_cell.length_c   1.000
_cell.angle_alpha   90.00
_cell.angle_beta   90.00
_cell.angle_gamma   90.00
#
_symmetry.space_group_name_H-M   'P 1'
#
loop_
_entity.id
_entity.type
_entity.pdbx_description
1 polymer ?
#
loop_
_entity_poly.entity_id
_entity_poly.type
_entity_poly.pdbx_seq_one_letter_code
_entity_poly.pdbx_strand_id
1 'polypeptide(L)'
;SIVSPFIKLILFAHEWSVSYNSWINGPLVDISADEVNDKLEYFLKNIDAFNRFYKNVCKQQVADNYPKRFKGYVDDPDSTLWPAPVKLISKVTKKMMEIKVYNSVTLVEAILRILVARRHCLPVFAAVCSPALQRRHWEDMTAIVGFQISPSVPKSLREFLELGIEQYIERITVRWR
;
A
#
# COMPACT_ATOMS: atom_id res chain seq x y z
N SER A 1 -29.76 0.81 -14.45
CA SER A 1 -29.41 2.03 -13.69
C SER A 1 -27.92 2.03 -13.39
N ILE A 2 -27.21 3.13 -13.66
CA ILE A 2 -25.75 3.25 -13.42
C ILE A 2 -25.38 3.62 -11.98
N VAL A 3 -26.36 4.03 -11.18
CA VAL A 3 -26.15 4.54 -9.82
C VAL A 3 -25.69 3.44 -8.87
N SER A 4 -26.38 2.29 -8.87
CA SER A 4 -26.05 1.18 -7.97
C SER A 4 -24.63 0.61 -8.20
N PRO A 5 -24.21 0.33 -9.45
CA PRO A 5 -22.82 -0.08 -9.71
C PRO A 5 -21.79 0.97 -9.26
N PHE A 6 -22.11 2.26 -9.38
CA PHE A 6 -21.16 3.33 -9.05
C PHE A 6 -20.98 3.50 -7.54
N ILE A 7 -22.07 3.38 -6.79
CA ILE A 7 -22.02 3.30 -5.32
C ILE A 7 -21.16 2.11 -4.88
N LYS A 8 -21.31 0.94 -5.51
CA LYS A 8 -20.47 -0.23 -5.19
C LYS A 8 -18.98 0.05 -5.40
N LEU A 9 -18.61 0.76 -6.47
CA LEU A 9 -17.22 1.16 -6.72
C LEU A 9 -16.71 2.14 -5.64
N ILE A 10 -17.52 3.11 -5.24
CA ILE A 10 -17.15 4.09 -4.20
C ILE A 10 -16.93 3.38 -2.86
N LEU A 11 -17.86 2.49 -2.46
CA LEU A 11 -17.75 1.73 -1.22
C LEU A 11 -16.51 0.83 -1.22
N PHE A 12 -16.23 0.18 -2.35
CA PHE A 12 -15.02 -0.63 -2.52
C PHE A 12 -13.73 0.20 -2.41
N ALA A 13 -13.69 1.39 -3.02
CA ALA A 13 -12.55 2.30 -2.89
C ALA A 13 -12.37 2.81 -1.45
N HIS A 14 -13.47 3.03 -0.73
CA HIS A 14 -13.44 3.41 0.67
C HIS A 14 -12.92 2.26 1.56
N GLU A 15 -13.38 1.04 1.34
CA GLU A 15 -12.91 -0.15 2.05
C GLU A 15 -11.40 -0.36 1.89
N TRP A 16 -10.88 -0.17 0.68
CA TRP A 16 -9.45 -0.13 0.42
C TRP A 16 -8.74 0.93 1.27
N SER A 17 -9.28 2.16 1.28
CA SER A 17 -8.69 3.28 2.03
C SER A 17 -8.66 3.00 3.54
N VAL A 18 -9.70 2.39 4.09
CA VAL A 18 -9.77 2.01 5.51
C VAL A 18 -8.74 0.91 5.81
N SER A 19 -8.67 -0.12 4.96
CA SER A 19 -7.70 -1.21 5.12
C SER A 19 -6.27 -0.68 5.08
N TYR A 20 -5.94 0.12 4.06
CA TYR A 20 -4.64 0.78 3.96
C TYR A 20 -4.32 1.64 5.18
N ASN A 21 -5.27 2.44 5.65
CA ASN A 21 -5.08 3.26 6.84
C ASN A 21 -4.83 2.43 8.11
N SER A 22 -5.54 1.31 8.27
CA SER A 22 -5.31 0.40 9.40
C SER A 22 -3.93 -0.24 9.35
N TRP A 23 -3.41 -0.60 8.18
CA TRP A 23 -2.07 -1.16 8.06
C TRP A 23 -0.99 -0.13 8.37
N ILE A 24 -1.14 1.11 7.90
CA ILE A 24 -0.09 2.13 8.06
C ILE A 24 -0.11 2.78 9.45
N ASN A 25 -1.30 3.06 9.98
CA ASN A 25 -1.48 3.85 11.21
C ASN A 25 -1.94 3.00 12.40
N GLY A 26 -2.31 1.74 12.19
CA GLY A 26 -2.72 0.83 13.26
C GLY A 26 -1.54 0.22 14.01
N PRO A 27 -1.82 -0.53 15.09
CA PRO A 27 -0.80 -1.18 15.89
C PRO A 27 0.02 -2.18 15.07
N LEU A 28 1.36 -2.09 15.14
CA LEU A 28 2.26 -3.00 14.43
C LEU A 28 2.00 -4.48 14.74
N VAL A 29 1.64 -4.77 15.99
CA VAL A 29 1.39 -6.13 16.48
C VAL A 29 0.17 -6.78 15.85
N ASP A 30 -0.76 -5.99 15.33
CA ASP A 30 -2.02 -6.48 14.73
C ASP A 30 -1.88 -6.74 13.22
N ILE A 31 -0.71 -6.48 12.63
CA ILE A 31 -0.49 -6.63 11.19
C ILE A 31 -0.04 -8.05 10.86
N SER A 32 -0.93 -8.84 10.27
CA SER A 32 -0.59 -10.10 9.60
C SER A 32 -0.30 -9.86 8.13
N ALA A 33 0.90 -10.19 7.66
CA ALA A 33 1.20 -9.91 6.27
C ALA A 33 0.53 -10.88 5.29
N ASP A 34 0.27 -12.13 5.67
CA ASP A 34 -0.52 -13.02 4.82
C ASP A 34 -1.92 -12.41 4.60
N GLU A 35 -2.51 -11.84 5.66
CA GLU A 35 -3.80 -11.14 5.58
C GLU A 35 -3.74 -9.89 4.68
N VAL A 36 -2.68 -9.08 4.80
CA VAL A 36 -2.48 -7.91 3.91
C VAL A 36 -2.38 -8.37 2.44
N ASN A 37 -1.85 -9.57 2.16
CA ASN A 37 -1.59 -10.02 0.79
C ASN A 37 -2.87 -10.46 0.14
N ASP A 38 -3.57 -11.32 0.86
CA ASP A 38 -4.84 -11.84 0.44
C ASP A 38 -5.81 -10.68 0.20
N LYS A 39 -5.82 -9.68 1.09
CA LYS A 39 -6.60 -8.46 0.89
C LYS A 39 -6.12 -7.65 -0.30
N LEU A 40 -4.82 -7.41 -0.47
CA LEU A 40 -4.29 -6.63 -1.60
C LEU A 40 -4.59 -7.31 -2.95
N GLU A 41 -4.39 -8.62 -3.06
CA GLU A 41 -4.74 -9.41 -4.23
C GLU A 41 -6.24 -9.36 -4.52
N TYR A 42 -7.07 -9.50 -3.49
CA TYR A 42 -8.50 -9.29 -3.58
C TYR A 42 -8.82 -7.91 -4.15
N PHE A 43 -8.23 -6.84 -3.61
CA PHE A 43 -8.48 -5.48 -4.07
C PHE A 43 -8.06 -5.28 -5.54
N LEU A 44 -6.88 -5.77 -5.92
CA LEU A 44 -6.34 -5.65 -7.27
C LEU A 44 -7.17 -6.42 -8.31
N LYS A 45 -7.64 -7.61 -7.97
CA LYS A 45 -8.50 -8.42 -8.84
C LYS A 45 -9.85 -7.73 -9.07
N ASN A 46 -10.46 -7.20 -8.00
CA ASN A 46 -11.77 -6.57 -8.08
C ASN A 46 -11.71 -5.19 -8.76
N ILE A 47 -10.68 -4.38 -8.51
CA ILE A 47 -10.55 -3.07 -9.17
C ILE A 47 -10.34 -3.22 -10.69
N ASP A 48 -9.66 -4.28 -11.13
CA ASP A 48 -9.49 -4.62 -12.53
C ASP A 48 -10.81 -5.11 -13.17
N ALA A 49 -11.63 -5.86 -12.44
CA ALA A 49 -12.99 -6.20 -12.87
C ALA A 49 -13.88 -4.95 -13.02
N PHE A 50 -13.82 -4.01 -12.07
CA PHE A 50 -14.49 -2.72 -12.20
C PHE A 50 -13.98 -1.92 -13.41
N ASN A 51 -12.67 -1.93 -13.66
CA ASN A 51 -12.08 -1.23 -14.80
C ASN A 51 -12.66 -1.73 -16.12
N ARG A 52 -12.66 -3.06 -16.35
CA ARG A 52 -13.28 -3.66 -17.55
C ARG A 52 -14.75 -3.29 -17.69
N PHE A 53 -15.52 -3.43 -16.60
CA PHE A 53 -16.94 -3.10 -16.59
C PHE A 53 -17.19 -1.65 -16.99
N TYR A 54 -16.51 -0.69 -16.36
CA TYR A 54 -16.76 0.73 -16.63
C TYR A 54 -16.21 1.21 -17.96
N LYS A 55 -15.10 0.66 -18.46
CA LYS A 55 -14.66 0.94 -19.83
C LYS A 55 -15.72 0.52 -20.85
N ASN A 56 -16.30 -0.67 -20.69
CA ASN A 56 -17.36 -1.17 -21.57
C ASN A 56 -18.64 -0.32 -21.46
N VAL A 57 -19.09 -0.03 -20.24
CA VAL A 57 -20.27 0.83 -20.01
C VAL A 57 -20.10 2.20 -20.66
N CYS A 58 -18.95 2.85 -20.48
CA CYS A 58 -18.73 4.18 -21.05
C CYS A 58 -18.69 4.15 -22.58
N LYS A 59 -18.03 3.15 -23.19
CA LYS A 59 -18.01 2.98 -24.65
C LYS A 59 -19.41 2.73 -25.22
N GLN A 60 -20.19 1.85 -24.58
CA GLN A 60 -21.57 1.55 -24.97
C GLN A 60 -22.47 2.79 -24.86
N GLN A 61 -22.37 3.54 -23.76
CA GLN A 61 -23.16 4.76 -23.57
C GLN A 61 -22.87 5.86 -24.60
N VAL A 62 -21.65 5.93 -25.13
CA VAL A 62 -21.31 6.83 -26.24
C VAL A 62 -21.97 6.33 -27.53
N ALA A 63 -21.88 5.04 -27.83
CA ALA A 63 -22.49 4.43 -29.01
C ALA A 63 -24.02 4.58 -29.03
N ASP A 64 -24.67 4.37 -27.90
CA ASP A 64 -26.13 4.47 -27.76
C ASP A 64 -26.63 5.92 -27.64
N ASN A 65 -25.71 6.90 -27.68
CA ASN A 65 -25.98 8.31 -27.37
C ASN A 65 -26.78 8.49 -26.06
N TYR A 66 -26.43 7.73 -25.03
CA TYR A 66 -27.18 7.68 -23.78
C TYR A 66 -27.17 9.04 -23.07
N PRO A 67 -28.33 9.65 -22.76
CA PRO A 67 -28.41 11.02 -22.29
C PRO A 67 -27.79 11.23 -20.90
N LYS A 68 -27.76 10.19 -20.06
CA LYS A 68 -27.18 10.23 -18.70
C LYS A 68 -25.82 9.53 -18.63
N ARG A 69 -25.04 9.57 -19.73
CA ARG A 69 -23.72 8.96 -19.79
C ARG A 69 -22.72 9.67 -18.89
N PHE A 70 -21.68 8.95 -18.47
CA PHE A 70 -20.52 9.57 -17.85
C PHE A 70 -19.81 10.45 -18.88
N LYS A 71 -19.54 11.72 -18.54
CA LYS A 71 -18.81 12.64 -19.42
C LYS A 71 -17.33 12.28 -19.48
N GLY A 72 -16.75 12.36 -20.68
CA GLY A 72 -15.34 12.07 -20.94
C GLY A 72 -15.13 10.93 -21.94
N TYR A 73 -13.86 10.65 -22.22
CA TYR A 73 -13.45 9.61 -23.17
C TYR A 73 -12.56 8.57 -22.49
N VAL A 74 -12.88 7.31 -22.73
CA VAL A 74 -12.06 6.20 -22.24
C VAL A 74 -10.78 6.15 -23.08
N ASP A 75 -9.64 5.91 -22.42
CA ASP A 75 -8.32 5.78 -23.06
C ASP A 75 -7.79 7.10 -23.69
N ASP A 76 -8.35 8.26 -23.32
CA ASP A 76 -7.79 9.58 -23.69
C ASP A 76 -6.36 9.75 -23.14
N PRO A 77 -5.41 10.34 -23.89
CA PRO A 77 -4.07 10.61 -23.37
C PRO A 77 -4.08 11.49 -22.10
N ASP A 78 -5.04 12.41 -21.99
CA ASP A 78 -5.25 13.20 -20.80
C ASP A 78 -6.23 12.49 -19.84
N SER A 79 -5.67 11.89 -18.78
CA SER A 79 -6.46 11.25 -17.72
C SER A 79 -7.47 12.17 -17.03
N THR A 80 -7.30 13.51 -17.12
CA THR A 80 -8.26 14.48 -16.62
C THR A 80 -9.53 14.57 -17.47
N LEU A 81 -9.54 13.97 -18.67
CA LEU A 81 -10.70 13.89 -19.56
C LEU A 81 -11.45 12.55 -19.45
N TRP A 82 -10.97 11.61 -18.62
CA TRP A 82 -11.63 10.32 -18.46
C TRP A 82 -13.01 10.41 -17.77
N PRO A 83 -13.90 9.43 -18.00
CA PRO A 83 -15.13 9.30 -17.24
C PRO A 83 -14.85 9.16 -15.74
N ALA A 84 -15.72 9.76 -14.91
CA ALA A 84 -15.60 9.75 -13.45
C ALA A 84 -15.28 8.36 -12.83
N PRO A 85 -15.95 7.25 -13.18
CA PRO A 85 -15.61 5.93 -12.64
C PRO A 85 -14.21 5.47 -13.06
N VAL A 86 -13.82 5.69 -14.32
CA VAL A 86 -12.49 5.30 -14.83
C VAL A 86 -11.38 6.12 -14.17
N LYS A 87 -11.60 7.41 -13.92
CA LYS A 87 -10.70 8.27 -13.13
C LYS A 87 -10.50 7.76 -11.71
N LEU A 88 -11.60 7.45 -11.02
CA LEU A 88 -11.55 6.93 -9.65
C LEU A 88 -10.77 5.62 -9.60
N ILE A 89 -11.10 4.69 -10.48
CA ILE A 89 -10.40 3.40 -10.63
C ILE A 89 -8.91 3.63 -10.87
N SER A 90 -8.54 4.49 -11.81
CA SER A 90 -7.14 4.79 -12.10
C SER A 90 -6.38 5.30 -10.89
N LYS A 91 -6.94 6.26 -10.15
CA LYS A 91 -6.32 6.80 -8.93
C LYS A 91 -6.14 5.73 -7.86
N VAL A 92 -7.17 4.91 -7.63
CA VAL A 92 -7.16 3.84 -6.64
C VAL A 92 -6.17 2.74 -7.04
N THR A 93 -6.24 2.26 -8.28
CA THR A 93 -5.32 1.26 -8.83
C THR A 93 -3.87 1.73 -8.79
N LYS A 94 -3.58 3.00 -9.09
CA LYS A 94 -2.22 3.54 -8.99
C LYS A 94 -1.70 3.38 -7.56
N LYS A 95 -2.50 3.76 -6.55
CA LYS A 95 -2.14 3.63 -5.14
C LYS A 95 -2.02 2.17 -4.67
N MET A 96 -2.81 1.26 -5.22
CA MET A 96 -2.69 -0.19 -4.98
C MET A 96 -1.45 -0.79 -5.66
N MET A 97 -1.14 -0.38 -6.89
CA MET A 97 0.02 -0.86 -7.66
C MET A 97 1.34 -0.32 -7.11
N GLU A 98 1.33 0.90 -6.56
CA GLU A 98 2.42 1.41 -5.72
C GLU A 98 2.76 0.45 -4.57
N ILE A 99 1.82 -0.41 -4.15
CA ILE A 99 2.08 -1.46 -3.16
C ILE A 99 2.43 -2.80 -3.84
N LYS A 100 1.72 -3.18 -4.93
CA LYS A 100 1.89 -4.47 -5.61
C LYS A 100 3.26 -4.70 -6.28
N VAL A 101 3.85 -3.67 -6.88
CA VAL A 101 5.14 -3.77 -7.62
C VAL A 101 6.29 -4.31 -6.74
N TYR A 102 6.09 -4.39 -5.42
CA TYR A 102 7.09 -4.84 -4.45
C TYR A 102 6.90 -6.29 -3.94
N ASN A 103 5.88 -7.04 -4.39
CA ASN A 103 5.43 -8.33 -3.80
C ASN A 103 5.86 -9.64 -4.51
N SER A 104 6.96 -9.68 -5.25
CA SER A 104 7.47 -10.97 -5.77
C SER A 104 8.30 -11.67 -4.68
N VAL A 105 7.68 -12.68 -4.04
CA VAL A 105 8.10 -13.52 -2.90
C VAL A 105 7.76 -12.92 -1.51
N THR A 106 6.78 -13.57 -0.85
CA THR A 106 6.12 -13.36 0.47
C THR A 106 5.78 -11.93 0.94
N LEU A 107 4.57 -11.71 1.44
CA LEU A 107 4.09 -10.34 1.67
C LEU A 107 4.52 -9.70 3.00
N VAL A 108 4.99 -10.48 3.98
CA VAL A 108 5.71 -9.90 5.15
C VAL A 108 6.97 -9.20 4.67
N GLU A 109 7.74 -9.84 3.77
CA GLU A 109 8.96 -9.30 3.17
C GLU A 109 8.72 -8.12 2.20
N ALA A 110 7.47 -7.94 1.75
CA ALA A 110 7.13 -6.88 0.81
C ALA A 110 6.53 -5.62 1.46
N ILE A 111 5.84 -5.74 2.60
CA ILE A 111 5.61 -4.62 3.53
C ILE A 111 6.98 -4.01 3.94
N LEU A 112 7.97 -4.89 4.14
CA LEU A 112 9.41 -4.66 4.35
C LEU A 112 10.16 -3.98 3.16
N ARG A 113 9.67 -4.08 1.92
CA ARG A 113 10.28 -3.48 0.71
C ARG A 113 9.71 -2.11 0.32
N ILE A 114 8.75 -1.56 1.05
CA ILE A 114 8.21 -0.20 0.80
C ILE A 114 8.56 0.78 1.92
N LEU A 115 9.03 0.30 3.06
CA LEU A 115 10.08 1.02 3.81
C LEU A 115 11.33 1.28 2.89
N VAL A 116 11.56 0.42 1.88
CA VAL A 116 12.69 0.43 0.92
C VAL A 116 12.49 1.38 -0.28
N ALA A 117 11.57 2.35 -0.20
CA ALA A 117 11.78 3.64 -0.85
C ALA A 117 13.12 4.30 -0.42
N ARG A 118 13.74 3.80 0.66
CA ARG A 118 15.08 4.16 1.10
C ARG A 118 15.99 2.92 1.05
N ARG A 119 16.91 2.92 0.08
CA ARG A 119 17.69 1.78 -0.48
C ARG A 119 18.46 0.86 0.49
N HIS A 120 18.37 1.03 1.81
CA HIS A 120 19.15 0.26 2.78
C HIS A 120 18.31 -0.36 3.93
N CYS A 121 16.96 -0.26 3.96
CA CYS A 121 16.06 -0.64 5.09
C CYS A 121 16.00 -2.10 5.62
N LEU A 122 16.34 -3.10 4.81
CA LEU A 122 15.81 -4.47 4.98
C LEU A 122 16.31 -5.26 6.21
N PRO A 123 17.62 -5.29 6.52
CA PRO A 123 18.11 -6.09 7.65
C PRO A 123 17.66 -5.60 9.03
N VAL A 124 17.26 -4.32 9.14
CA VAL A 124 16.96 -3.72 10.44
C VAL A 124 15.55 -3.98 10.90
N PHE A 125 14.54 -4.02 10.02
CA PHE A 125 13.20 -4.41 10.47
C PHE A 125 13.12 -5.90 10.79
N ALA A 126 13.78 -6.76 10.02
CA ALA A 126 13.90 -8.20 10.34
C ALA A 126 14.65 -8.44 11.66
N ALA A 127 15.60 -7.58 12.02
CA ALA A 127 16.14 -7.55 13.36
C ALA A 127 15.12 -6.99 14.35
N VAL A 128 14.77 -5.70 14.29
CA VAL A 128 13.89 -4.96 15.22
C VAL A 128 12.61 -5.72 15.59
N CYS A 129 11.96 -6.36 14.62
CA CYS A 129 10.70 -7.07 14.82
C CYS A 129 10.89 -8.58 15.07
N SER A 130 12.12 -9.10 15.06
CA SER A 130 12.39 -10.49 15.40
C SER A 130 12.35 -10.68 16.92
N PRO A 131 11.60 -11.68 17.42
CA PRO A 131 11.65 -12.07 18.82
C PRO A 131 13.04 -12.58 19.25
N ALA A 132 13.96 -12.81 18.30
CA ALA A 132 15.35 -13.16 18.59
C ALA A 132 16.20 -11.96 19.05
N LEU A 133 15.71 -10.71 18.95
CA LEU A 133 16.46 -9.58 19.46
C LEU A 133 16.47 -9.50 20.98
N GLN A 134 17.65 -9.77 21.52
CA GLN A 134 17.98 -9.50 22.90
C GLN A 134 18.27 -8.02 23.15
N ARG A 135 18.13 -7.61 24.42
CA ARG A 135 18.40 -6.25 24.94
C ARG A 135 19.68 -5.62 24.37
N ARG A 136 20.77 -6.40 24.25
CA ARG A 136 22.06 -5.95 23.72
C ARG A 136 21.97 -5.36 22.29
N HIS A 137 21.11 -5.90 21.45
CA HIS A 137 20.97 -5.42 20.08
C HIS A 137 20.23 -4.07 20.02
N TRP A 138 19.30 -3.83 20.95
CA TRP A 138 18.62 -2.53 21.09
C TRP A 138 19.55 -1.44 21.61
N GLU A 139 20.44 -1.80 22.52
CA GLU A 139 21.53 -0.93 23.00
C GLU A 139 22.50 -0.60 21.86
N ASP A 140 22.88 -1.59 21.05
CA ASP A 140 23.75 -1.38 19.89
C ASP A 140 23.11 -0.49 18.82
N MET A 141 21.83 -0.67 18.52
CA MET A 141 21.08 0.22 17.63
C MET A 141 21.06 1.63 18.17
N THR A 142 20.65 1.81 19.43
CA THR A 142 20.59 3.12 20.11
C THR A 142 21.94 3.84 20.05
N ALA A 143 23.05 3.11 20.25
CA ALA A 143 24.40 3.66 20.14
C ALA A 143 24.78 4.06 18.70
N ILE A 144 24.24 3.40 17.66
CA ILE A 144 24.52 3.71 16.26
C ILE A 144 23.69 4.89 15.73
N VAL A 145 22.39 4.91 16.04
CA VAL A 145 21.44 5.95 15.61
C VAL A 145 21.50 7.23 16.45
N GLY A 146 22.01 7.15 17.70
CA GLY A 146 22.13 8.30 18.59
C GLY A 146 20.84 8.73 19.29
N PHE A 147 19.75 7.96 19.15
CA PHE A 147 18.51 8.14 19.90
C PHE A 147 17.98 6.79 20.39
N GLN A 148 17.15 6.80 21.44
CA GLN A 148 16.67 5.56 22.05
C GLN A 148 15.73 4.82 21.09
N ILE A 149 16.11 3.59 20.74
CA ILE A 149 15.25 2.64 20.02
C ILE A 149 14.93 1.48 20.95
N SER A 150 13.65 1.12 21.05
CA SER A 150 13.20 -0.05 21.79
C SER A 150 12.09 -0.78 21.02
N PRO A 151 11.78 -2.03 21.37
CA PRO A 151 10.68 -2.79 20.75
C PRO A 151 9.31 -2.11 20.92
N SER A 152 9.18 -1.18 21.87
CA SER A 152 7.94 -0.45 22.14
C SER A 152 7.89 0.97 21.57
N VAL A 153 8.95 1.43 20.88
CA VAL A 153 9.04 2.82 20.40
C VAL A 153 8.10 3.12 19.22
N PRO A 154 8.07 2.34 18.13
CA PRO A 154 7.11 2.58 17.05
C PRO A 154 5.81 1.84 17.35
N LYS A 155 4.71 2.58 17.50
CA LYS A 155 3.38 2.00 17.70
C LYS A 155 2.70 1.63 16.39
N SER A 156 3.14 2.22 15.27
CA SER A 156 2.59 2.00 13.93
C SER A 156 3.69 1.92 12.86
N LEU A 157 3.35 1.44 11.65
CA LEU A 157 4.28 1.44 10.51
C LEU A 157 4.70 2.87 10.14
N ARG A 158 3.80 3.85 10.29
CA ARG A 158 4.11 5.28 10.10
C ARG A 158 5.20 5.76 11.05
N GLU A 159 5.05 5.52 12.35
CA GLU A 159 6.06 5.96 13.33
C GLU A 159 7.40 5.27 13.04
N PHE A 160 7.38 3.97 12.71
CA PHE A 160 8.59 3.26 12.30
C PHE A 160 9.29 3.91 11.09
N LEU A 161 8.51 4.32 10.08
CA LEU A 161 9.00 5.02 8.89
C LEU A 161 9.62 6.39 9.21
N GLU A 162 8.99 7.13 10.13
CA GLU A 162 9.42 8.48 10.51
C GLU A 162 10.73 8.48 11.32
N LEU A 163 11.08 7.37 11.98
CA LEU A 163 12.35 7.23 12.71
C LEU A 163 13.58 7.28 11.80
N GLY A 164 13.42 7.15 10.49
CA GLY A 164 14.51 7.37 9.54
C GLY A 164 15.67 6.38 9.70
N ILE A 165 15.38 5.16 10.18
CA ILE A 165 16.40 4.18 10.56
C ILE A 165 17.16 3.65 9.33
N GLU A 166 16.63 3.84 8.11
CA GLU A 166 17.25 3.47 6.84
C GLU A 166 18.73 3.84 6.70
N GLN A 167 19.12 4.98 7.25
CA GLN A 167 20.40 5.63 6.97
C GLN A 167 21.52 5.00 7.82
N TYR A 168 21.15 4.20 8.81
CA TYR A 168 22.07 3.60 9.77
C TYR A 168 22.32 2.11 9.51
N ILE A 169 21.79 1.57 8.43
CA ILE A 169 21.60 0.12 8.32
C ILE A 169 22.85 -0.63 7.96
N GLU A 170 23.69 -0.06 7.09
CA GLU A 170 25.00 -0.63 6.84
C GLU A 170 25.82 -0.71 8.15
N ARG A 171 25.69 0.28 9.04
CA ARG A 171 26.36 0.28 10.35
C ARG A 171 25.77 -0.74 11.31
N ILE A 172 24.44 -0.88 11.34
CA ILE A 172 23.73 -1.84 12.20
C ILE A 172 24.06 -3.28 11.80
N THR A 173 24.04 -3.58 10.51
CA THR A 173 24.23 -4.94 9.98
C THR A 173 25.64 -5.46 10.05
N VAL A 174 26.64 -4.60 9.87
CA VAL A 174 28.05 -4.96 10.03
C VAL A 174 28.34 -5.39 11.47
N ARG A 175 27.67 -4.79 12.46
CA ARG A 175 27.89 -5.07 13.88
C ARG A 175 27.21 -6.34 14.38
N TRP A 176 26.27 -6.89 13.60
CA TRP A 176 25.46 -8.06 13.97
C TRP A 176 25.77 -9.31 13.15
N ARG A 177 26.77 -9.26 12.28
CA ARG A 177 27.37 -10.46 11.67
C ARG A 177 28.25 -11.21 12.65
#